data_AF-A0A7W6BXR3-F1
#
_entry.id   AF-A0A7W6BXR3-F1
#
_cell.length_a   1.000
_cell.length_b   1.000
_cell.length_c   1.000
_cell.angle_alpha   90.00
_cell.angle_beta   90.00
_cell.angle_gamma   90.00
#
_symmetry.space_group_name_H-M   'P 1'
#
loop_
_entity.id
_entity.type
_entity.pdbx_description
1 polymer ?
#
loop_
_entity_poly.entity_id
_entity_poly.type
_entity_poly.pdbx_seq_one_letter_code
_entity_poly.pdbx_strand_id
1 'polypeptide(L)'
;MNEGFETDERRAAIHTELRAWVCELAGKGGVAKIRKWMLQDREIAAVICHSQPFLLGLAGDVRESMVESCVKKWKPEADAKLNKAIDLKKIAARYSGFVRGLGAASFNKGIAAKWGSRIEA
;
A
#
# COMPACT_ATOMS: atom_id res chain seq x y z
N MET A 1 8.93 -9.31 -18.61
CA MET A 1 8.22 -9.51 -17.33
C MET A 1 8.42 -8.26 -16.50
N ASN A 2 7.37 -7.75 -15.84
CA ASN A 2 7.42 -6.52 -15.04
C ASN A 2 8.20 -6.76 -13.74
N GLU A 3 9.52 -6.71 -13.81
CA GLU A 3 10.44 -6.80 -12.67
C GLU A 3 10.36 -5.50 -11.85
N GLY A 4 9.35 -5.41 -10.98
CA GLY A 4 9.23 -4.31 -10.02
C GLY A 4 10.09 -4.59 -8.78
N PHE A 5 11.02 -3.69 -8.47
CA PHE A 5 11.86 -3.58 -7.25
C PHE A 5 12.23 -4.87 -6.48
N GLU A 6 12.52 -5.97 -7.17
CA GLU A 6 12.96 -7.22 -6.52
C GLU A 6 14.46 -7.22 -6.26
N THR A 7 14.90 -7.93 -5.21
CA THR A 7 16.32 -8.11 -4.92
C THR A 7 16.88 -9.25 -5.78
N ASP A 8 17.85 -8.94 -6.64
CA ASP A 8 18.71 -9.89 -7.34
C ASP A 8 19.89 -10.36 -6.46
N GLU A 9 20.01 -11.67 -6.22
CA GLU A 9 21.09 -12.29 -5.46
C GLU A 9 22.48 -11.99 -6.04
N ARG A 10 22.58 -11.84 -7.37
CA ARG A 10 23.85 -11.50 -8.04
C ARG A 10 24.34 -10.09 -7.70
N ARG A 11 23.45 -9.26 -7.15
CA ARG A 11 23.70 -7.87 -6.76
C ARG A 11 23.71 -7.67 -5.24
N ALA A 12 23.79 -8.75 -4.47
CA ALA A 12 23.77 -8.68 -3.01
C ALA A 12 24.82 -7.73 -2.41
N ALA A 13 26.02 -7.65 -3.00
CA ALA A 13 27.05 -6.69 -2.60
C ALA A 13 26.58 -5.24 -2.76
N ILE A 14 26.01 -4.91 -3.93
CA ILE A 14 25.45 -3.58 -4.22
C ILE A 14 24.29 -3.27 -3.29
N HIS A 15 23.38 -4.22 -3.03
CA HIS A 15 22.27 -4.02 -2.08
C HIS A 15 22.75 -3.74 -0.67
N THR A 16 23.86 -4.36 -0.26
CA THR A 16 24.46 -4.12 1.06
C THR A 16 25.03 -2.71 1.14
N GLU A 17 25.74 -2.25 0.10
CA GLU A 17 26.24 -0.87 0.03
C GLU A 17 25.11 0.15 0.00
N LEU A 18 24.06 -0.09 -0.79
CA LEU A 18 22.88 0.77 -0.84
C LEU A 18 22.17 0.83 0.52
N ARG A 19 22.09 -0.29 1.25
CA ARG A 19 21.51 -0.32 2.59
C ARG A 19 22.31 0.52 3.58
N ALA A 20 23.65 0.40 3.55
CA ALA A 20 24.54 1.22 4.36
C ALA A 20 24.39 2.71 4.01
N TRP A 21 24.36 3.04 2.72
CA TRP A 21 24.12 4.41 2.24
C TRP A 21 22.77 4.97 2.71
N VAL A 22 21.68 4.19 2.63
CA VAL A 22 20.36 4.61 3.14
C VAL A 22 20.45 4.88 4.64
N CYS A 23 21.07 3.98 5.41
CA CYS A 23 21.22 4.12 6.86
C CYS A 23 21.99 5.40 7.24
N GLU A 24 23.14 5.64 6.60
CA GLU A 24 23.92 6.85 6.84
C GLU A 24 23.16 8.13 6.47
N LEU A 25 22.46 8.10 5.34
CA LEU A 25 21.71 9.25 4.87
C LEU A 25 20.50 9.54 5.77
N ALA A 26 19.84 8.51 6.29
CA ALA A 26 18.77 8.64 7.27
C ALA A 26 19.28 9.26 8.58
N GLY A 27 20.44 8.82 9.08
CA GLY A 27 21.07 9.39 10.28
C GLY A 27 21.44 10.88 10.14
N LYS A 28 21.64 11.36 8.91
CA LYS A 28 21.90 12.78 8.59
C LYS A 28 20.63 13.59 8.27
N GLY A 29 19.44 13.04 8.50
CA GLY A 29 18.16 13.69 8.19
C GLY A 29 17.77 13.69 6.71
N GLY A 30 18.42 12.87 5.87
CA GLY A 30 18.26 12.83 4.41
C GLY A 30 17.04 12.07 3.90
N VAL A 31 15.98 11.90 4.70
CA VAL A 31 14.78 11.09 4.38
C VAL A 31 14.11 11.52 3.08
N ALA A 32 14.00 12.84 2.83
CA ALA A 32 13.42 13.36 1.59
C ALA A 32 14.25 12.97 0.36
N LYS A 33 15.58 12.94 0.49
CA LYS A 33 16.49 12.53 -0.57
C LYS A 33 16.34 11.04 -0.85
N ILE A 34 16.28 10.20 0.19
CA ILE A 34 16.01 8.76 0.07
C ILE A 34 14.70 8.52 -0.70
N ARG A 35 13.63 9.23 -0.32
CA ARG A 35 12.32 9.15 -0.99
C ARG A 35 12.36 9.53 -2.46
N LYS A 36 13.19 10.51 -2.83
CA LYS A 36 13.38 10.90 -4.24
C LYS A 36 14.08 9.78 -5.01
N TRP A 37 15.20 9.28 -4.49
CA TRP A 37 16.03 8.29 -5.19
C TRP A 37 15.33 6.94 -5.36
N MET A 38 14.57 6.47 -4.36
CA MET A 38 13.82 5.20 -4.47
C MET A 38 12.76 5.21 -5.58
N LEU A 39 12.28 6.38 -6.00
CA LEU A 39 11.31 6.50 -7.09
C LEU A 39 11.97 6.63 -8.48
N GLN A 40 13.29 6.79 -8.50
CA GLN A 40 14.11 6.91 -9.70
C GLN A 40 14.91 5.64 -9.97
N ASP A 41 15.34 4.94 -8.91
CA ASP A 41 16.16 3.74 -8.97
C ASP A 41 15.44 2.54 -8.36
N ARG A 42 15.37 1.44 -9.12
CA ARG A 42 14.72 0.19 -8.71
C ARG A 42 15.50 -0.55 -7.64
N GLU A 43 16.83 -0.48 -7.64
CA GLU A 43 17.70 -1.16 -6.67
C GLU A 43 17.52 -0.54 -5.28
N ILE A 44 17.42 0.80 -5.22
CA ILE A 44 17.15 1.51 -3.97
C ILE A 44 15.74 1.19 -3.47
N ALA A 45 14.75 1.15 -4.36
CA ALA A 45 13.40 0.70 -4.02
C ALA A 45 13.40 -0.73 -3.45
N ALA A 46 14.17 -1.64 -4.06
CA ALA A 46 14.27 -3.03 -3.63
C ALA A 46 14.85 -3.13 -2.21
N VAL A 47 15.96 -2.43 -1.95
CA VAL A 47 16.59 -2.40 -0.63
C VAL A 47 15.63 -1.87 0.42
N ILE A 48 14.89 -0.79 0.15
CA ILE A 48 13.94 -0.22 1.12
C ILE A 48 12.77 -1.19 1.38
N CYS A 49 12.21 -1.80 0.33
CA CYS A 49 11.04 -2.67 0.45
C CYS A 49 11.35 -4.02 1.08
N HIS A 50 12.56 -4.54 0.90
CA HIS A 50 12.94 -5.87 1.39
C HIS A 50 13.80 -5.85 2.66
N SER A 51 14.33 -4.70 3.08
CA SER A 51 15.10 -4.58 4.33
C SER A 51 14.22 -4.17 5.51
N GLN A 52 14.61 -4.57 6.72
CA GLN A 52 13.96 -4.18 7.97
C GLN A 52 14.27 -2.71 8.34
N PRO A 53 13.36 -1.98 9.02
CA PRO A 53 13.55 -0.55 9.33
C PRO A 53 14.85 -0.24 10.08
N PHE A 54 15.22 -1.07 11.06
CA PHE A 54 16.41 -0.86 11.88
C PHE A 54 17.72 -0.92 11.07
N LEU A 55 17.74 -1.65 9.95
CA LEU A 55 18.90 -1.71 9.07
C LEU A 55 19.04 -0.48 8.16
N LEU A 56 17.94 0.27 8.01
CA LEU A 56 17.87 1.45 7.15
C LEU A 56 18.00 2.76 7.97
N GLY A 57 18.07 2.68 9.30
CA GLY A 57 18.03 3.86 10.16
C GLY A 57 16.72 4.65 10.02
N LEU A 58 15.65 4.03 9.52
CA LEU A 58 14.35 4.65 9.30
C LEU A 58 13.36 4.22 10.38
N ALA A 59 12.49 5.15 10.79
CA ALA A 59 11.32 4.80 11.57
C ALA A 59 10.39 3.89 10.74
N GLY A 60 9.67 2.99 11.42
CA GLY A 60 8.84 1.97 10.77
C GLY A 60 7.75 2.57 9.88
N ASP A 61 7.05 3.58 10.39
CA ASP A 61 6.03 4.36 9.69
C ASP A 61 6.58 5.09 8.44
N VAL A 62 7.79 5.66 8.55
CA VAL A 62 8.47 6.31 7.43
C VAL A 62 8.77 5.31 6.32
N ARG A 63 9.26 4.11 6.69
CA ARG A 63 9.53 3.04 5.73
C ARG A 63 8.23 2.55 5.09
N GLU A 64 7.17 2.33 5.86
CA GLU A 64 5.86 1.88 5.34
C GLU A 64 5.34 2.85 4.28
N SER A 65 5.33 4.15 4.58
CA SER A 65 4.95 5.19 3.61
C SER A 65 5.83 5.21 2.36
N MET A 66 7.12 4.85 2.48
CA MET A 66 8.01 4.71 1.33
C MET A 66 7.66 3.48 0.48
N VAL A 67 7.36 2.35 1.11
CA VAL A 67 6.94 1.11 0.43
C VAL A 67 5.65 1.34 -0.36
N GLU A 68 4.66 2.02 0.22
CA GLU A 68 3.43 2.41 -0.50
C GLU A 68 3.74 3.24 -1.75
N SER A 69 4.65 4.21 -1.63
CA SER A 69 5.08 5.04 -2.76
C SER A 69 5.79 4.21 -3.84
N CYS A 70 6.61 3.22 -3.45
CA CYS A 70 7.28 2.29 -4.35
C CYS A 70 6.27 1.38 -5.07
N VAL A 71 5.29 0.82 -4.36
CA VAL A 71 4.23 -0.02 -4.96
C VAL A 71 3.45 0.78 -5.99
N LYS A 72 3.01 1.99 -5.63
CA LYS A 72 2.28 2.89 -6.55
C LYS A 72 3.08 3.21 -7.81
N LYS A 73 4.39 3.41 -7.70
CA LYS A 73 5.25 3.78 -8.83
C LYS A 73 5.63 2.60 -9.72
N TRP A 74 6.05 1.49 -9.11
CA TRP A 74 6.72 0.39 -9.80
C TRP A 74 5.83 -0.82 -10.03
N LYS A 75 4.74 -0.98 -9.25
CA LYS A 75 3.75 -2.07 -9.38
C LYS A 75 2.32 -1.50 -9.43
N PRO A 76 1.97 -0.65 -10.41
CA PRO A 76 0.67 0.03 -10.48
C PRO A 76 -0.52 -0.94 -10.58
N GLU A 77 -0.34 -2.10 -11.19
CA GLU A 77 -1.38 -3.14 -11.23
C GLU A 77 -1.67 -3.74 -9.84
N ALA A 78 -0.63 -3.92 -9.02
CA ALA A 78 -0.79 -4.40 -7.65
C ALA A 78 -1.48 -3.33 -6.78
N ASP A 79 -1.08 -2.07 -6.94
CA ASP A 79 -1.73 -0.92 -6.31
C ASP A 79 -3.23 -0.85 -6.67
N ALA A 80 -3.57 -1.01 -7.95
CA ALA A 80 -4.97 -1.03 -8.40
C ALA A 80 -5.78 -2.18 -7.77
N LYS A 81 -5.18 -3.37 -7.63
CA LYS A 81 -5.82 -4.53 -6.96
C LYS A 81 -6.05 -4.26 -5.47
N LEU A 82 -5.09 -3.65 -4.78
CA LEU A 82 -5.22 -3.25 -3.38
C LEU A 82 -6.34 -2.23 -3.20
N ASN A 83 -6.38 -1.19 -4.04
CA ASN A 83 -7.44 -0.19 -4.01
C ASN A 83 -8.82 -0.81 -4.28
N LYS A 84 -8.92 -1.74 -5.25
CA LYS A 84 -10.16 -2.47 -5.51
C LYS A 84 -10.60 -3.32 -4.31
N ALA A 85 -9.68 -3.95 -3.60
CA ALA A 85 -10.00 -4.71 -2.39
C ALA A 85 -10.49 -3.81 -1.24
N ILE A 86 -9.89 -2.63 -1.08
CA ILE A 86 -10.34 -1.60 -0.12
C ILE A 86 -11.77 -1.17 -0.44
N ASP A 87 -12.08 -0.90 -1.70
CA ASP A 87 -13.43 -0.50 -2.11
C ASP A 87 -14.45 -1.63 -1.94
N LEU A 88 -14.06 -2.88 -2.23
CA LEU A 88 -14.90 -4.05 -1.96
C LEU A 88 -15.24 -4.17 -0.46
N LYS A 89 -14.28 -3.92 0.43
CA LYS A 89 -14.51 -3.92 1.89
C LYS A 89 -15.51 -2.84 2.31
N LYS A 90 -15.41 -1.63 1.73
CA LYS A 90 -16.38 -0.54 1.98
C LYS A 90 -17.78 -0.92 1.52
N ILE A 91 -17.89 -1.53 0.34
CA ILE A 91 -19.17 -2.01 -0.20
C ILE A 91 -19.74 -3.11 0.69
N ALA A 92 -18.95 -4.11 1.09
CA ALA A 92 -19.38 -5.18 1.99
C ALA A 92 -19.92 -4.65 3.33
N ALA A 93 -19.30 -3.61 3.90
CA ALA A 93 -19.80 -2.95 5.09
C ALA A 93 -21.20 -2.34 4.88
N ARG A 94 -21.47 -1.73 3.71
CA ARG A 94 -22.81 -1.23 3.36
C ARG A 94 -23.84 -2.36 3.27
N TYR A 95 -23.48 -3.49 2.67
CA TYR A 95 -24.36 -4.66 2.59
C TYR A 95 -24.70 -5.24 3.96
N SER A 96 -23.77 -5.26 4.92
CA SER A 96 -24.06 -5.72 6.28
C SER A 96 -25.12 -4.86 6.99
N GLY A 97 -25.05 -3.53 6.80
CA GLY A 97 -26.06 -2.60 7.30
C GLY A 97 -27.40 -2.76 6.58
N PHE A 98 -27.36 -3.03 5.27
CA PHE A 98 -28.55 -3.31 4.48
C PHE A 98 -29.27 -4.58 4.95
N VAL A 99 -28.57 -5.70 5.14
CA VAL A 99 -29.17 -6.98 5.59
C VAL A 99 -29.84 -6.83 6.95
N ARG A 100 -29.21 -6.08 7.87
CA ARG A 100 -29.80 -5.77 9.19
C ARG A 100 -31.06 -4.90 9.06
N GLY A 101 -31.10 -3.97 8.10
CA GLY A 101 -32.26 -3.14 7.79
C GLY A 101 -33.40 -3.91 7.11
N LEU A 102 -33.07 -4.96 6.35
CA LEU A 102 -34.04 -5.77 5.63
C LEU A 102 -35.04 -6.44 6.59
N GLY A 103 -34.58 -6.97 7.72
CA GLY A 103 -35.46 -7.57 8.74
C GLY A 103 -36.50 -6.61 9.32
N ALA A 104 -36.17 -5.31 9.43
CA ALA A 104 -37.11 -4.26 9.83
C ALA A 104 -38.02 -3.81 8.68
N ALA A 105 -37.52 -3.86 7.44
CA ALA A 105 -38.26 -3.47 6.23
C ALA A 105 -39.27 -4.54 5.76
N SER A 106 -39.04 -5.82 6.06
CA SER A 106 -39.96 -6.93 5.71
C SER A 106 -41.37 -6.76 6.28
N PHE A 107 -41.51 -6.04 7.39
CA PHE A 107 -42.78 -5.80 8.06
C PHE A 107 -43.40 -4.42 7.78
N ASN A 108 -42.78 -3.58 6.93
CA ASN A 108 -43.29 -2.24 6.60
C ASN A 108 -43.03 -1.82 5.14
N LYS A 109 -44.08 -1.82 4.31
CA LYS A 109 -44.01 -1.53 2.86
C LYS A 109 -43.44 -0.15 2.51
N GLY A 110 -43.61 0.86 3.36
CA GLY A 110 -43.06 2.21 3.14
C GLY A 110 -41.55 2.30 3.38
N ILE A 111 -41.00 1.39 4.20
CA ILE A 111 -39.56 1.31 4.47
C ILE A 111 -38.87 0.53 3.33
N ALA A 112 -39.47 -0.56 2.85
CA ALA A 112 -38.93 -1.37 1.74
C ALA A 112 -38.62 -0.56 0.47
N ALA A 113 -39.48 0.38 0.08
CA ALA A 113 -39.27 1.24 -1.09
C ALA A 113 -38.04 2.19 -0.96
N LYS A 114 -37.68 2.60 0.26
CA LYS A 114 -36.49 3.43 0.53
C LYS A 114 -35.18 2.64 0.58
N TRP A 115 -35.24 1.33 0.76
CA TRP A 115 -34.04 0.48 0.86
C TRP A 115 -33.59 -0.08 -0.49
N GLY A 116 -34.52 -0.35 -1.43
CA GLY A 116 -34.17 -0.78 -2.79
C GLY A 116 -33.23 0.21 -3.51
N SER A 117 -33.43 1.51 -3.33
CA SER A 117 -32.60 2.55 -3.93
C SER A 117 -31.21 2.72 -3.31
N ARG A 118 -30.89 2.04 -2.19
CA ARG A 118 -29.59 2.14 -1.51
C ARG A 118 -28.55 1.11 -1.96
N ILE A 119 -28.97 0.09 -2.70
CA ILE A 119 -28.09 -0.96 -3.23
C ILE A 119 -27.63 -0.66 -4.66
N GLU A 120 -28.46 0.00 -5.45
CA GLU A 120 -28.22 0.18 -6.90
C GLU A 120 -27.58 1.53 -7.28
N ALA A 121 -27.14 2.34 -6.30
CA ALA A 121 -26.41 3.59 -6.51
C ALA A 121 -24.94 3.48 -6.10
#